data_AF-A0A9D4YFH9-F1
#
_entry.id   AF-A0A9D4YFH9-F1
#
_cell.length_a   1.000
_cell.length_b   1.000
_cell.length_c   1.000
_cell.angle_alpha   90.00
_cell.angle_beta   90.00
_cell.angle_gamma   90.00
#
_symmetry.space_group_name_H-M   'P 1'
#
loop_
_entity.id
_entity.type
_entity.pdbx_description
1 polymer ?
#
loop_
_entity_poly.entity_id
_entity_poly.type
_entity_poly.pdbx_seq_one_letter_code
_entity_poly.pdbx_strand_id
1 'polypeptide(L)'
;MNQRVPSSRAVGLGRVKPQAPGNRNIFCNDRQANLHLRFKGNSISTTKYNFFTFLPKGLFEQFRRVANLYFLTISIFSTTPISPVSPITNVLPLSMVLLLSLIKEAFEDWKRFQNDMTINNNVIDVLQDKEWVSIPWKKLQVGDIVKVKQDGFIPADLLFLASTNVDGVCYIETANLDGETNLKIRKALEKTWDYLTPEKASEFKVTNLQDKLTRSLQDD
;
A
#
# COMPACT_ATOMS: atom_id res chain seq x y z
N MET A 1 42.63 -0.99 -23.41
CA MET A 1 42.10 0.38 -23.28
C MET A 1 40.79 0.28 -22.50
N ASN A 2 40.87 0.16 -21.18
CA ASN A 2 39.71 -0.14 -20.32
C ASN A 2 39.00 1.17 -19.92
N GLN A 3 37.81 1.40 -20.48
CA GLN A 3 36.96 2.51 -20.12
C GLN A 3 36.32 2.26 -18.74
N ARG A 4 36.53 3.21 -17.81
CA ARG A 4 35.81 3.28 -16.52
C ARG A 4 34.44 3.90 -16.77
N VAL A 5 33.37 3.22 -16.36
CA VAL A 5 32.00 3.78 -16.31
C VAL A 5 31.80 4.44 -14.93
N PRO A 6 31.25 5.67 -14.83
CA PRO A 6 31.10 6.38 -13.56
C PRO A 6 29.90 5.87 -12.76
N SER A 7 30.07 5.82 -11.44
CA SER A 7 29.03 5.50 -10.46
C SER A 7 28.08 6.68 -10.28
N SER A 8 26.87 6.60 -10.84
CA SER A 8 25.75 7.47 -10.48
C SER A 8 24.90 6.78 -9.42
N ARG A 9 25.08 7.19 -8.17
CA ARG A 9 24.36 6.67 -7.00
C ARG A 9 22.96 7.28 -6.96
N ALA A 10 21.99 6.63 -7.59
CA ALA A 10 20.59 7.00 -7.48
C ALA A 10 20.09 6.71 -6.05
N VAL A 11 19.66 7.76 -5.35
CA VAL A 11 18.98 7.67 -4.06
C VAL A 11 17.63 7.01 -4.28
N GLY A 12 17.49 5.76 -3.88
CA GLY A 12 16.25 5.01 -4.02
C GLY A 12 15.18 5.54 -3.07
N LEU A 13 14.15 6.20 -3.60
CA LEU A 13 12.80 6.01 -3.06
C LEU A 13 12.57 4.51 -2.98
N GLY A 14 12.07 4.01 -1.86
CA GLY A 14 11.82 2.59 -1.62
C GLY A 14 11.08 1.96 -2.79
N ARG A 15 11.84 1.36 -3.73
CA ARG A 15 11.28 0.51 -4.78
C ARG A 15 10.62 -0.62 -4.03
N VAL A 16 9.29 -0.64 -4.03
CA VAL A 16 8.56 -1.90 -3.97
C VAL A 16 9.17 -2.70 -5.12
N LYS A 17 10.12 -3.59 -4.81
CA LYS A 17 10.56 -4.57 -5.80
C LYS A 17 9.30 -5.40 -6.03
N PRO A 18 8.68 -5.37 -7.22
CA PRO A 18 7.71 -6.40 -7.53
C PRO A 18 8.48 -7.70 -7.34
N GLN A 19 8.07 -8.45 -6.33
CA GLN A 19 8.67 -9.73 -6.04
C GLN A 19 8.45 -10.55 -7.32
N ALA A 20 9.56 -10.91 -7.97
CA ALA A 20 9.59 -11.57 -9.27
C ALA A 20 8.56 -12.73 -9.32
N PRO A 21 8.10 -13.14 -10.51
CA PRO A 21 7.23 -14.31 -10.65
C PRO A 21 8.04 -15.57 -10.33
N GLY A 22 8.34 -15.77 -9.04
CA GLY A 22 8.83 -16.98 -8.46
C GLY A 22 7.67 -17.67 -7.77
N ASN A 23 7.59 -18.99 -7.91
CA ASN A 23 6.56 -19.81 -7.31
C ASN A 23 6.50 -19.53 -5.80
N ARG A 24 5.31 -19.17 -5.29
CA ARG A 24 5.08 -18.92 -3.87
C ARG A 24 4.21 -20.03 -3.31
N ASN A 25 4.79 -20.85 -2.46
CA ASN A 25 4.04 -21.81 -1.66
C ASN A 25 3.39 -21.05 -0.52
N ILE A 26 2.08 -21.15 -0.37
CA ILE A 26 1.32 -20.53 0.72
C ILE A 26 0.62 -21.65 1.44
N PHE A 27 0.83 -21.72 2.76
CA PHE A 27 0.16 -22.69 3.61
C PHE A 27 -1.15 -22.08 4.11
N CYS A 28 -2.29 -22.61 3.70
CA CYS A 28 -3.59 -22.09 4.12
C CYS A 28 -3.84 -22.36 5.62
N ASN A 29 -4.32 -21.34 6.33
CA ASN A 29 -4.66 -21.37 7.75
C ASN A 29 -3.51 -21.79 8.69
N ASP A 30 -2.25 -21.63 8.25
CA ASP A 30 -1.06 -21.90 9.05
C ASP A 30 -0.10 -20.70 9.03
N ARG A 31 -0.27 -19.80 9.99
CA ARG A 31 0.56 -18.61 10.14
C ARG A 31 2.00 -18.94 10.51
N GLN A 32 2.24 -20.02 11.26
CA GLN A 32 3.58 -20.41 11.68
C GLN A 32 4.38 -20.95 10.48
N ALA A 33 3.74 -21.77 9.65
CA ALA A 33 4.32 -22.20 8.40
C ALA A 33 4.55 -21.02 7.44
N ASN A 34 3.70 -20.00 7.38
CA ASN A 34 3.99 -18.85 6.51
C ASN A 34 5.04 -17.87 7.08
N LEU A 35 5.38 -17.96 8.37
CA LEU A 35 6.31 -17.03 9.02
C LEU A 35 7.73 -17.09 8.42
N HIS A 36 8.20 -18.29 8.04
CA HIS A 36 9.53 -18.47 7.46
C HIS A 36 9.67 -17.84 6.06
N LEU A 37 8.54 -17.63 5.35
CA LEU A 37 8.50 -17.02 4.02
C LEU A 37 8.57 -15.49 4.06
N ARG A 38 8.44 -14.88 5.26
CA ARG A 38 8.56 -13.43 5.50
C ARG A 38 7.76 -12.57 4.52
N PHE A 39 6.48 -12.89 4.35
CA PHE A 39 5.56 -12.05 3.58
C PHE A 39 5.46 -10.64 4.16
N LYS A 40 5.24 -9.65 3.28
CA LYS A 40 4.96 -8.28 3.71
C LYS A 40 3.60 -8.24 4.43
N GLY A 41 3.51 -7.47 5.51
CA GLY A 41 2.23 -7.23 6.19
C GLY A 41 1.25 -6.41 5.35
N ASN A 42 -0.03 -6.47 5.73
CA ASN A 42 -1.12 -5.81 5.02
C ASN A 42 -1.36 -4.33 5.43
N SER A 43 -0.39 -3.70 6.10
CA SER A 43 -0.49 -2.28 6.45
C SER A 43 -0.13 -1.37 5.28
N ILE A 44 -0.98 -0.39 4.99
CA ILE A 44 -0.74 0.64 3.96
C ILE A 44 -0.26 1.92 4.63
N SER A 45 0.74 2.58 4.03
CA SER A 45 1.20 3.91 4.45
C SER A 45 1.49 4.74 3.20
N THR A 46 0.78 5.85 3.08
CA THR A 46 0.88 6.85 2.02
C THR A 46 1.54 8.15 2.51
N THR A 47 1.77 8.28 3.82
CA THR A 47 2.53 9.37 4.44
C THR A 47 3.97 9.42 3.93
N LYS A 48 4.42 10.59 3.52
CA LYS A 48 5.79 10.80 3.00
C LYS A 48 6.80 11.04 4.11
N TYR A 49 6.33 11.58 5.23
CA TYR A 49 7.19 12.09 6.28
C TYR A 49 6.91 11.40 7.61
N ASN A 50 7.99 11.21 8.37
CA ASN A 50 7.94 11.03 9.81
C ASN A 50 8.26 12.39 10.47
N PHE A 51 7.88 12.59 11.73
CA PHE A 51 8.09 13.84 12.48
C PHE A 51 9.51 14.41 12.30
N PHE A 52 10.55 13.59 12.44
CA PHE A 52 11.95 14.00 12.28
C PHE A 52 12.42 14.18 10.84
N THR A 53 11.75 13.55 9.87
CA THR A 53 12.13 13.64 8.45
C THR A 53 11.34 14.70 7.69
N PHE A 54 10.24 15.21 8.27
CA PHE A 54 9.38 16.22 7.67
C PHE A 54 10.14 17.50 7.32
N LEU A 55 10.82 18.11 8.30
CA LEU A 55 11.50 19.38 8.08
C LEU A 55 12.67 19.28 7.07
N PRO A 56 13.65 18.35 7.21
CA PRO A 56 14.76 18.28 6.27
C PRO A 56 14.33 17.88 4.86
N LYS A 57 13.40 16.92 4.71
CA LYS A 57 12.92 16.51 3.39
C LYS A 57 11.96 17.54 2.78
N GLY A 58 11.08 18.13 3.57
CA GLY A 58 10.16 19.18 3.12
C GLY A 58 10.92 20.39 2.61
N LEU A 59 11.93 20.88 3.35
CA LEU A 59 12.79 21.97 2.89
C LEU A 59 13.55 21.59 1.61
N PHE A 60 14.07 20.37 1.53
CA PHE A 60 14.74 19.89 0.33
C PHE A 60 13.81 19.92 -0.90
N GLU A 61 12.56 19.47 -0.76
CA GLU A 61 11.55 19.53 -1.84
C GLU A 61 11.20 20.98 -2.21
N GLN A 62 11.14 21.89 -1.25
CA GLN A 62 10.94 23.31 -1.57
C GLN A 62 12.11 23.88 -2.37
N PHE A 63 13.36 23.58 -2.02
CA PHE A 63 14.53 24.09 -2.75
C PHE A 63 14.83 23.38 -4.08
N ARG A 64 14.20 22.23 -4.36
CA ARG A 64 14.18 21.64 -5.71
C ARG A 64 13.44 22.51 -6.73
N ARG A 65 12.63 23.48 -6.29
CA ARG A 65 11.97 24.45 -7.17
C ARG A 65 12.95 25.57 -7.54
N VAL A 66 13.16 25.77 -8.84
CA VAL A 66 14.11 26.77 -9.38
C VAL A 66 13.86 28.18 -8.82
N ALA A 67 12.58 28.58 -8.66
CA ALA A 67 12.24 29.87 -8.07
C ALA A 67 12.75 30.03 -6.63
N ASN A 68 12.63 29.00 -5.79
CA ASN A 68 13.08 29.04 -4.40
C ASN A 68 14.61 29.08 -4.32
N LEU A 69 15.32 28.41 -5.23
CA LEU A 69 16.78 28.50 -5.35
C LEU A 69 17.24 29.90 -5.81
N TYR A 70 16.51 30.51 -6.74
CA TYR A 70 16.74 31.89 -7.17
C TYR A 70 16.60 32.86 -6.00
N PHE A 71 15.47 32.85 -5.28
CA PHE A 71 15.24 33.73 -4.14
C PHE A 71 16.22 33.46 -2.99
N LEU A 72 16.64 32.22 -2.76
CA LEU A 72 17.68 31.88 -1.81
C LEU A 72 19.01 32.55 -2.18
N THR A 73 19.40 32.48 -3.46
CA THR A 73 20.64 33.07 -3.96
C THR A 73 20.64 34.59 -3.82
N ILE A 74 19.53 35.24 -4.19
CA ILE A 74 19.35 36.69 -4.00
C ILE A 74 19.39 37.07 -2.51
N SER A 75 18.76 36.27 -1.66
CA SER A 75 18.79 36.47 -0.20
C SER A 75 20.21 36.40 0.34
N ILE A 76 21.01 35.41 -0.09
CA ILE A 76 22.42 35.27 0.28
C ILE A 76 23.23 36.49 -0.18
N PHE A 77 23.11 36.92 -1.44
CA PHE A 77 23.83 38.09 -1.93
C PHE A 77 23.44 39.38 -1.20
N SER A 78 22.18 39.51 -0.79
CA SER A 78 21.71 40.68 -0.04
C SER A 78 22.32 40.81 1.36
N THR A 79 22.90 39.74 1.92
CA THR A 79 23.64 39.79 3.21
C THR A 79 25.05 40.36 3.08
N THR A 80 25.54 40.56 1.86
CA THR A 80 26.86 41.14 1.64
C THR A 80 26.83 42.66 1.85
N PRO A 81 27.93 43.27 2.32
CA PRO A 81 28.01 44.72 2.55
C PRO A 81 27.93 45.56 1.26
N ILE A 82 27.95 44.91 0.08
CA ILE A 82 27.87 45.54 -1.23
C ILE A 82 26.39 45.72 -1.67
N SER A 83 25.46 45.02 -1.01
CA SER A 83 24.04 45.08 -1.36
C SER A 83 23.42 46.45 -1.04
N PRO A 84 22.73 47.09 -2.01
CA PRO A 84 22.01 48.35 -1.77
C PRO A 84 20.68 48.13 -1.03
N VAL A 85 20.23 46.89 -0.90
CA VAL A 85 18.96 46.51 -0.27
C VAL A 85 19.19 45.79 1.06
N SER A 86 18.33 46.07 2.04
CA SER A 86 18.37 45.38 3.33
C SER A 86 18.13 43.87 3.15
N PRO A 87 18.92 43.00 3.83
CA PRO A 87 18.73 41.54 3.75
C PRO A 87 17.33 41.09 4.16
N ILE A 88 16.71 41.81 5.10
CA ILE A 88 15.38 41.51 5.64
C ILE A 88 14.33 41.54 4.53
N THR A 89 14.44 42.49 3.58
CA THR A 89 13.49 42.64 2.47
C THR A 89 13.42 41.41 1.56
N ASN A 90 14.52 40.64 1.46
CA ASN A 90 14.57 39.43 0.63
C ASN A 90 14.32 38.15 1.44
N VAL A 91 14.88 38.07 2.65
CA VAL A 91 14.73 36.90 3.52
C VAL A 91 13.30 36.74 4.02
N LEU A 92 12.64 37.86 4.36
CA LEU A 92 11.30 37.80 4.96
C LEU A 92 10.26 37.20 4.00
N PRO A 93 10.10 37.66 2.74
CA PRO A 93 9.16 37.03 1.80
C PRO A 93 9.50 35.56 1.51
N LEU A 94 10.79 35.23 1.33
CA LEU A 94 11.21 33.84 1.10
C LEU A 94 10.84 32.95 2.28
N SER A 95 11.14 33.38 3.51
CA SER A 95 10.81 32.63 4.72
C SER A 95 9.31 32.42 4.89
N MET A 96 8.50 33.45 4.60
CA MET A 96 7.04 33.37 4.65
C MET A 96 6.49 32.35 3.64
N VAL A 97 6.95 32.40 2.39
CA VAL A 97 6.51 31.47 1.33
C VAL A 97 6.91 30.04 1.64
N LEU A 98 8.15 29.82 2.12
CA LEU A 98 8.61 28.49 2.54
C LEU A 98 7.80 27.97 3.73
N LEU A 99 7.55 28.81 4.74
CA LEU A 99 6.77 28.45 5.92
C LEU A 99 5.34 28.06 5.52
N LEU A 100 4.65 28.88 4.73
CA LEU A 100 3.29 28.57 4.26
C LEU A 100 3.26 27.27 3.45
N SER A 101 4.27 27.04 2.62
CA SER A 101 4.38 25.82 1.81
C SER A 101 4.57 24.57 2.69
N LEU A 102 5.43 24.65 3.70
CA LEU A 102 5.63 23.57 4.66
C LEU A 102 4.38 23.32 5.49
N ILE A 103 3.71 24.37 5.99
CA ILE A 103 2.46 24.21 6.74
C ILE A 103 1.41 23.49 5.90
N LYS A 104 1.20 23.91 4.65
CA LYS A 104 0.27 23.24 3.73
C LYS A 104 0.63 21.77 3.55
N GLU A 105 1.90 21.47 3.33
CA GLU A 105 2.40 20.10 3.16
C GLU A 105 2.20 19.25 4.41
N ALA A 106 2.42 19.82 5.60
CA ALA A 106 2.15 19.15 6.88
C ALA A 106 0.67 18.79 7.02
N PHE A 107 -0.24 19.70 6.68
CA PHE A 107 -1.68 19.42 6.71
C PHE A 107 -2.09 18.32 5.73
N GLU A 108 -1.53 18.33 4.51
CA GLU A 108 -1.78 17.28 3.52
C GLU A 108 -1.28 15.91 3.99
N ASP A 109 -0.06 15.84 4.55
CA ASP A 109 0.51 14.57 5.03
C ASP A 109 -0.21 14.08 6.31
N TRP A 110 -0.66 14.99 7.17
CA TRP A 110 -1.52 14.64 8.31
C TRP A 110 -2.85 14.03 7.86
N LYS A 111 -3.50 14.61 6.83
CA LYS A 111 -4.73 14.06 6.26
C LYS A 111 -4.50 12.65 5.69
N ARG A 112 -3.36 12.41 5.03
CA ARG A 112 -2.97 11.07 4.57
C ARG A 112 -2.80 10.11 5.74
N PHE A 113 -2.14 10.52 6.81
CA PHE A 113 -1.98 9.71 8.01
C PHE A 113 -3.33 9.28 8.61
N GLN A 114 -4.28 10.20 8.72
CA GLN A 114 -5.63 9.88 9.21
C GLN A 114 -6.32 8.88 8.29
N ASN A 115 -6.23 9.06 6.97
CA ASN A 115 -6.82 8.13 6.00
C ASN A 115 -6.18 6.73 6.08
N ASP A 116 -4.85 6.66 6.13
CA ASP A 116 -4.13 5.39 6.31
C ASP A 116 -4.57 4.69 7.60
N MET A 117 -4.75 5.44 8.70
CA MET A 117 -5.21 4.89 9.97
C MET A 117 -6.63 4.32 9.87
N THR A 118 -7.54 5.00 9.17
CA THR A 118 -8.89 4.50 8.92
C THR A 118 -8.86 3.20 8.13
N ILE A 119 -8.16 3.16 6.99
CA ILE A 119 -8.07 1.97 6.12
C ILE A 119 -7.44 0.78 6.86
N ASN A 120 -6.34 1.02 7.59
CA ASN A 120 -5.64 -0.04 8.32
C ASN A 120 -6.43 -0.62 9.49
N ASN A 121 -7.40 0.14 10.03
CA ASN A 121 -8.24 -0.29 11.15
C ASN A 121 -9.62 -0.80 10.72
N ASN A 122 -9.93 -0.79 9.41
CA ASN A 122 -11.09 -1.52 8.91
C ASN A 122 -11.01 -2.99 9.37
N VAL A 123 -12.15 -3.58 9.68
CA VAL A 123 -12.22 -4.93 10.23
C VAL A 123 -12.59 -5.94 9.15
N ILE A 124 -12.06 -7.15 9.27
CA ILE A 124 -12.47 -8.31 8.48
C ILE A 124 -12.51 -9.56 9.36
N ASP A 125 -13.45 -10.44 9.07
CA ASP A 125 -13.59 -11.70 9.78
C ASP A 125 -12.62 -12.73 9.20
N VAL A 126 -11.75 -13.27 10.04
CA VAL A 126 -10.74 -14.29 9.70
C VAL A 126 -11.04 -15.57 10.45
N LEU A 127 -10.86 -16.70 9.79
CA LEU A 127 -10.97 -18.00 10.42
C LEU A 127 -9.78 -18.24 11.37
N GLN A 128 -10.04 -18.34 12.66
CA GLN A 128 -9.05 -18.71 13.69
C GLN A 128 -9.68 -19.75 14.60
N ASP A 129 -8.98 -20.86 14.84
CA ASP A 129 -9.45 -21.93 15.74
C ASP A 129 -10.88 -22.43 15.46
N LYS A 130 -11.28 -22.47 14.17
CA LYS A 130 -12.62 -22.85 13.68
C LYS A 130 -13.73 -21.85 14.06
N GLU A 131 -13.38 -20.62 14.39
CA GLU A 131 -14.33 -19.53 14.60
C GLU A 131 -13.99 -18.32 13.72
N TRP A 132 -15.00 -17.49 13.44
CA TRP A 132 -14.81 -16.24 12.71
C TRP A 132 -14.46 -15.12 13.70
N VAL A 133 -13.21 -14.66 13.66
CA VAL A 133 -12.70 -13.61 14.53
C VAL A 133 -12.46 -12.34 13.73
N SER A 134 -13.05 -11.24 14.17
CA SER A 134 -12.87 -9.95 13.51
C SER A 134 -11.53 -9.33 13.87
N ILE A 135 -10.70 -9.04 12.86
CA ILE A 135 -9.38 -8.41 13.04
C ILE A 135 -9.22 -7.18 12.15
N PRO A 136 -8.41 -6.19 12.58
CA PRO A 136 -8.03 -5.06 11.73
C PRO A 136 -7.27 -5.51 10.47
N TRP A 137 -7.49 -4.84 9.34
CA TRP A 137 -6.86 -5.12 8.04
C TRP A 137 -5.34 -5.15 8.11
N LYS A 138 -4.72 -4.26 8.91
CA LYS A 138 -3.26 -4.25 9.12
C LYS A 138 -2.69 -5.52 9.75
N LYS A 139 -3.53 -6.34 10.41
CA LYS A 139 -3.14 -7.61 11.04
C LYS A 139 -3.38 -8.82 10.13
N LEU A 140 -3.98 -8.63 8.95
CA LEU A 140 -4.22 -9.71 7.99
C LEU A 140 -2.88 -10.26 7.47
N GLN A 141 -2.77 -11.59 7.38
CA GLN A 141 -1.58 -12.28 6.92
C GLN A 141 -1.87 -13.19 5.72
N VAL A 142 -0.83 -13.44 4.91
CA VAL A 142 -0.94 -14.36 3.77
C VAL A 142 -1.24 -15.78 4.28
N GLY A 143 -2.25 -16.41 3.68
CA GLY A 143 -2.74 -17.74 4.08
C GLY A 143 -3.96 -17.70 5.00
N ASP A 144 -4.34 -16.53 5.52
CA ASP A 144 -5.58 -16.37 6.29
C ASP A 144 -6.81 -16.64 5.41
N ILE A 145 -7.77 -17.39 5.94
CA ILE A 145 -9.09 -17.54 5.32
C ILE A 145 -9.98 -16.42 5.85
N VAL A 146 -10.49 -15.61 4.94
CA VAL A 146 -11.31 -14.43 5.27
C VAL A 146 -12.76 -14.63 4.83
N LYS A 147 -13.67 -14.02 5.58
CA LYS A 147 -15.08 -13.88 5.19
C LYS A 147 -15.36 -12.40 4.90
N VAL A 148 -15.67 -12.13 3.63
CA VAL A 148 -16.10 -10.80 3.18
C VAL A 148 -17.63 -10.75 3.24
N LYS A 149 -18.18 -9.71 3.87
CA LYS A 149 -19.64 -9.48 3.95
C LYS A 149 -20.12 -8.76 2.69
N GLN A 150 -21.43 -8.79 2.45
CA GLN A 150 -22.05 -8.02 1.38
C GLN A 150 -21.68 -6.53 1.50
N ASP A 151 -21.43 -5.89 0.36
CA ASP A 151 -20.98 -4.50 0.23
C ASP A 151 -19.66 -4.18 0.98
N GLY A 152 -18.94 -5.22 1.41
CA GLY A 152 -17.64 -5.11 2.06
C GLY A 152 -16.52 -4.90 1.05
N PHE A 153 -15.59 -4.00 1.38
CA PHE A 153 -14.38 -3.84 0.59
C PHE A 153 -13.44 -5.06 0.73
N ILE A 154 -12.77 -5.38 -0.37
CA ILE A 154 -11.78 -6.46 -0.43
C ILE A 154 -10.43 -5.93 0.11
N PRO A 155 -9.85 -6.51 1.18
CA PRO A 155 -8.68 -5.95 1.87
C PRO A 155 -7.33 -6.24 1.20
N ALA A 156 -7.27 -7.26 0.34
CA ALA A 156 -6.07 -7.79 -0.29
C ALA A 156 -6.46 -8.67 -1.49
N ASP A 157 -5.49 -9.17 -2.26
CA ASP A 157 -5.77 -10.15 -3.32
C ASP A 157 -6.23 -11.47 -2.69
N LEU A 158 -7.47 -11.89 -2.99
CA LEU A 158 -8.10 -13.08 -2.42
C LEU A 158 -8.30 -14.17 -3.47
N LEU A 159 -8.18 -15.43 -3.04
CA LEU A 159 -8.68 -16.57 -3.80
C LEU A 159 -10.13 -16.85 -3.38
N PHE A 160 -11.04 -16.85 -4.34
CA PHE A 160 -12.46 -17.05 -4.08
C PHE A 160 -12.78 -18.54 -3.88
N LEU A 161 -13.21 -18.91 -2.67
CA LEU A 161 -13.47 -20.30 -2.29
C LEU A 161 -14.94 -20.67 -2.37
N ALA A 162 -15.83 -19.86 -1.80
CA ALA A 162 -17.25 -20.17 -1.69
C ALA A 162 -18.05 -18.87 -1.61
N SER A 163 -19.33 -18.96 -1.98
CA SER A 163 -20.31 -17.90 -1.80
C SER A 163 -21.62 -18.48 -1.30
N THR A 164 -22.37 -17.69 -0.55
CA THR A 164 -23.70 -18.05 -0.06
C THR A 164 -24.75 -18.12 -1.17
N ASN A 165 -24.42 -17.66 -2.38
CA ASN A 165 -25.30 -17.76 -3.54
C ASN A 165 -25.33 -19.19 -4.10
N VAL A 166 -26.48 -19.61 -4.59
CA VAL A 166 -26.77 -21.00 -5.01
C VAL A 166 -25.83 -21.51 -6.10
N ASP A 167 -25.38 -20.62 -6.99
CA ASP A 167 -24.48 -20.95 -8.11
C ASP A 167 -22.98 -20.78 -7.77
N GLY A 168 -22.64 -20.55 -6.50
CA GLY A 168 -21.26 -20.31 -6.07
C GLY A 168 -20.62 -19.06 -6.69
N VAL A 169 -21.42 -18.10 -7.12
CA VAL A 169 -20.98 -16.84 -7.74
C VAL A 169 -21.00 -15.67 -6.76
N CYS A 170 -20.09 -14.74 -6.95
CA CYS A 170 -20.14 -13.42 -6.33
C CYS A 170 -20.04 -12.33 -7.39
N TYR A 171 -20.58 -11.17 -7.05
CA TYR A 171 -20.56 -9.97 -7.87
C TYR A 171 -19.56 -9.01 -7.26
N ILE A 172 -18.63 -8.52 -8.06
CA ILE A 172 -17.59 -7.58 -7.63
C ILE A 172 -17.78 -6.29 -8.42
N GLU A 173 -17.92 -5.19 -7.69
CA GLU A 173 -17.85 -3.86 -8.27
C GLU A 173 -16.38 -3.45 -8.45
N THR A 174 -15.99 -3.12 -9.68
CA THR A 174 -14.63 -2.68 -10.01
C THR A 174 -14.55 -1.21 -10.41
N ALA A 175 -15.62 -0.43 -10.22
CA ALA A 175 -15.69 0.97 -10.60
C ALA A 175 -14.50 1.81 -10.05
N ASN A 176 -14.00 1.48 -8.85
CA ASN A 176 -12.85 2.14 -8.25
C ASN A 176 -11.49 1.82 -8.91
N LEU A 177 -11.43 0.80 -9.76
CA LEU A 177 -10.22 0.32 -10.44
C LEU A 177 -10.20 0.66 -11.94
N ASP A 178 -11.33 0.46 -12.64
CA ASP A 178 -11.44 0.63 -14.10
C ASP A 178 -12.52 1.63 -14.54
N GLY A 179 -13.34 2.15 -13.62
CA GLY A 179 -14.43 3.07 -13.93
C GLY A 179 -15.67 2.39 -14.55
N GLU A 180 -15.69 1.07 -14.64
CA GLU A 180 -16.87 0.33 -15.10
C GLU A 180 -17.90 0.19 -13.96
N THR A 181 -19.14 0.59 -14.21
CA THR A 181 -20.24 0.48 -13.23
C THR A 181 -20.94 -0.87 -13.24
N ASN A 182 -20.56 -1.75 -14.17
CA ASN A 182 -21.13 -3.08 -14.27
C ASN A 182 -20.50 -4.03 -13.25
N LEU A 183 -21.33 -4.84 -12.60
CA LEU A 183 -20.86 -5.86 -11.69
C LEU A 183 -20.17 -7.00 -12.46
N LYS A 184 -18.95 -7.33 -12.08
CA LYS A 184 -18.20 -8.46 -12.65
C LYS A 184 -18.51 -9.73 -11.87
N ILE A 185 -18.85 -10.78 -12.59
CA ILE A 185 -19.18 -12.08 -12.02
C ILE A 185 -17.89 -12.88 -11.77
N ARG A 186 -17.73 -13.45 -10.58
CA ARG A 186 -16.67 -14.42 -10.25
C ARG A 186 -17.30 -15.70 -9.72
N LYS A 187 -16.94 -16.85 -10.29
CA LYS A 187 -17.43 -18.17 -9.88
C LYS A 187 -16.36 -18.88 -9.05
N ALA A 188 -16.76 -19.48 -7.94
CA ALA A 188 -15.91 -20.30 -7.10
C ALA A 188 -15.75 -21.70 -7.73
N LEU A 189 -14.67 -22.40 -7.38
CA LEU A 189 -14.49 -23.79 -7.81
C LEU A 189 -15.60 -24.66 -7.21
N GLU A 190 -16.22 -25.52 -8.00
CA GLU A 190 -17.38 -26.32 -7.56
C GLU A 190 -17.03 -27.24 -6.38
N LYS A 191 -15.79 -27.72 -6.33
CA LYS A 191 -15.25 -28.51 -5.21
C LYS A 191 -15.16 -27.73 -3.89
N THR A 192 -15.29 -26.41 -3.92
CA THR A 192 -15.13 -25.52 -2.78
C THR A 192 -16.42 -24.81 -2.34
N TRP A 193 -17.56 -25.06 -2.99
CA TRP A 193 -18.83 -24.41 -2.63
C TRP A 193 -19.30 -24.67 -1.21
N ASP A 194 -18.94 -25.82 -0.66
CA ASP A 194 -19.32 -26.27 0.67
C ASP A 194 -18.56 -25.57 1.82
N TYR A 195 -17.50 -24.78 1.54
CA TYR A 195 -16.66 -24.13 2.56
C TYR A 195 -17.30 -22.86 3.17
N LEU A 196 -18.62 -22.88 3.44
CA LEU A 196 -19.36 -21.75 4.02
C LEU A 196 -19.28 -21.70 5.53
N THR A 197 -19.25 -22.87 6.18
CA THR A 197 -19.16 -22.96 7.64
C THR A 197 -17.69 -22.97 8.07
N PRO A 198 -17.36 -22.42 9.26
CA PRO A 198 -15.97 -22.35 9.70
C PRO A 198 -15.36 -23.74 9.91
N GLU A 199 -16.17 -24.75 10.25
CA GLU A 199 -15.73 -26.14 10.39
C GLU A 199 -15.24 -26.68 9.06
N LYS A 200 -16.07 -26.60 8.00
CA LYS A 200 -15.66 -27.02 6.67
C LYS A 200 -14.50 -26.18 6.17
N ALA A 201 -14.55 -24.85 6.30
CA ALA A 201 -13.47 -23.95 5.87
C ALA A 201 -12.12 -24.31 6.52
N SER A 202 -12.11 -24.82 7.75
CA SER A 202 -10.89 -25.26 8.43
C SER A 202 -10.26 -26.52 7.83
N GLU A 203 -11.02 -27.32 7.07
CA GLU A 203 -10.53 -28.48 6.33
C GLU A 203 -9.74 -28.09 5.07
N PHE A 204 -9.90 -26.84 4.61
CA PHE A 204 -9.20 -26.34 3.43
C PHE A 204 -7.70 -26.23 3.71
N LYS A 205 -6.97 -27.28 3.32
CA LYS A 205 -5.51 -27.33 3.35
C LYS A 205 -5.01 -27.38 1.91
N VAL A 206 -4.41 -26.28 1.46
CA VAL A 206 -3.64 -26.28 0.21
C VAL A 206 -2.20 -25.95 0.54
N THR A 207 -1.32 -26.86 0.16
CA THR A 207 0.14 -26.73 0.33
C THR A 207 0.80 -26.17 -0.95
N ASN A 208 0.11 -26.25 -2.10
CA ASN A 208 0.62 -25.80 -3.38
C ASN A 208 -0.51 -25.21 -4.25
N LEU A 209 -0.66 -23.88 -4.24
CA LEU A 209 -1.72 -23.19 -4.98
C LEU A 209 -1.52 -23.24 -6.50
N GLN A 210 -0.29 -23.44 -6.99
CA GLN A 210 -0.03 -23.51 -8.44
C GLN A 210 -0.48 -24.82 -9.09
N ASP A 211 -0.36 -25.98 -8.44
CA ASP A 211 -0.78 -27.26 -9.03
C ASP A 211 -2.29 -27.34 -9.32
N LYS A 212 -3.11 -26.55 -8.60
CA LYS A 212 -4.56 -26.49 -8.80
C LYS A 212 -4.99 -25.37 -9.74
N LEU A 213 -4.41 -24.16 -9.62
CA LEU A 213 -4.79 -23.01 -10.47
C LEU A 213 -4.35 -23.17 -11.94
N THR A 214 -3.23 -23.84 -12.21
CA THR A 214 -2.78 -24.11 -13.58
C THR A 214 -3.60 -25.22 -14.25
N ARG A 215 -4.11 -26.19 -13.49
CA ARG A 215 -5.01 -27.23 -14.04
C ARG A 215 -6.41 -26.69 -14.32
N SER A 216 -6.95 -25.81 -13.46
CA SER A 216 -8.28 -25.22 -13.68
C SER A 216 -8.37 -24.23 -14.83
N LEU A 217 -7.24 -23.71 -15.34
CA LEU A 217 -7.20 -22.83 -16.52
C LEU A 217 -6.94 -23.60 -17.83
N GLN A 218 -6.77 -24.92 -17.76
CA GLN A 218 -6.53 -25.78 -18.91
C GLN A 218 -7.73 -26.69 -19.23
N ASP A 219 -8.74 -26.70 -18.35
CA ASP A 219 -9.95 -27.53 -18.44
C ASP A 219 -11.22 -26.72 -18.84
N ASP A 220 -11.06 -25.44 -19.24
CA ASP A 220 -12.07 -24.58 -19.89
C ASP A 220 -11.62 -24.22 -21.32
#